data_AF-A0A7C1ZBW9-F1
#
_entry.id   AF-A0A7C1ZBW9-F1
#
_cell.length_a   1.000
_cell.length_b   1.000
_cell.length_c   1.000
_cell.angle_alpha   90.00
_cell.angle_beta   90.00
_cell.angle_gamma   90.00
#
_symmetry.space_group_name_H-M   'P 1'
#
loop_
_entity.id
_entity.type
_entity.pdbx_description
1 polymer ?
#
loop_
_entity_poly.entity_id
_entity_poly.type
_entity_poly.pdbx_seq_one_letter_code
_entity_poly.pdbx_strand_id
1 'polypeptide(L)' 'MKKNKVIIYNPDLEDFSVQFTSEKGPKTYKIGAMEYEYFEPHIAEHIAKHLANKLLHDRGIKNNPEMDLKGIRKEIFAKI' A
#
# COMPACT_ATOMS: atom_id res chain seq x y z
N MET A 1 10.49 -20.05 9.25
CA MET A 1 10.21 -18.63 9.50
C MET A 1 10.19 -17.89 8.16
N LYS A 2 9.04 -17.36 7.71
CA LYS A 2 8.96 -16.52 6.50
C LYS A 2 9.54 -15.13 6.83
N LYS A 3 10.87 -15.03 6.92
CA LYS A 3 11.61 -13.96 7.64
C LYS A 3 11.54 -12.56 7.01
N ASN A 4 11.07 -12.39 5.78
CA ASN A 4 11.15 -11.10 5.07
C ASN A 4 9.80 -10.64 4.51
N LYS A 5 8.70 -10.83 5.24
CA LYS A 5 7.41 -10.27 4.82
C LYS A 5 7.11 -8.98 5.56
N VAL A 6 6.66 -7.96 4.83
CA VAL A 6 6.18 -6.68 5.33
C VAL A 6 4.67 -6.69 5.33
N ILE A 7 4.09 -6.12 6.37
CA ILE A 7 2.64 -6.02 6.56
C ILE A 7 2.18 -4.71 5.93
N ILE A 8 1.16 -4.80 5.08
CA ILE A 8 0.50 -3.66 4.46
C ILE A 8 -0.95 -3.66 4.92
N TYR A 9 -1.40 -2.52 5.43
CA TYR A 9 -2.79 -2.24 5.79
C TYR A 9 -3.44 -1.38 4.71
N ASN A 10 -4.68 -1.72 4.34
CA ASN A 10 -5.52 -0.85 3.52
C ASN A 10 -6.48 -0.04 4.40
N PRO A 11 -6.21 1.26 4.69
CA PRO A 11 -7.11 2.09 5.48
C PRO A 11 -8.33 2.58 4.70
N ASP A 12 -8.49 2.18 3.43
CA ASP A 12 -9.61 2.56 2.59
C ASP A 12 -10.84 1.67 2.84
N LEU A 13 -12.01 2.18 2.49
CA LEU A 13 -13.28 1.41 2.53
C LEU A 13 -13.48 0.54 1.28
N GLU A 14 -12.62 0.70 0.27
CA GLU A 14 -12.65 -0.08 -0.97
C GLU A 14 -11.45 -1.03 -1.07
N ASP A 15 -11.66 -2.13 -1.78
CA ASP A 15 -10.57 -3.05 -2.12
C ASP A 15 -9.55 -2.36 -3.01
N PHE A 16 -8.28 -2.56 -2.70
CA PHE A 16 -7.19 -2.04 -3.50
C PHE A 16 -6.54 -3.16 -4.32
N SER A 17 -6.28 -2.90 -5.60
CA SER A 17 -5.51 -3.81 -6.44
C SER A 17 -4.51 -3.08 -7.32
N VAL A 18 -3.32 -3.67 -7.47
CA VAL A 18 -2.25 -3.10 -8.30
C VAL A 18 -1.50 -4.21 -9.02
N GLN A 19 -1.15 -3.96 -10.27
CA GLN A 19 -0.28 -4.82 -11.04
C GLN A 19 1.19 -4.47 -10.77
N PHE A 20 2.01 -5.48 -10.54
CA PHE A 20 3.45 -5.37 -10.42
C PHE A 20 4.12 -6.35 -11.38
N THR A 21 4.93 -5.80 -12.28
CA THR A 21 5.68 -6.59 -13.26
C THR A 21 6.99 -7.05 -12.63
N SER A 22 7.11 -8.35 -12.42
CA SER A 22 8.33 -9.00 -11.93
C SER A 22 9.07 -9.70 -13.08
N GLU A 23 10.24 -10.26 -12.80
CA GLU A 23 10.98 -11.12 -13.73
C GLU A 23 10.15 -12.34 -14.21
N LYS A 24 9.16 -12.77 -13.42
CA LYS A 24 8.24 -13.87 -13.78
C LYS A 24 6.99 -13.41 -14.55
N GLY A 25 6.95 -12.13 -14.93
CA GLY A 25 5.82 -11.49 -15.59
C GLY A 25 4.95 -10.64 -14.65
N PRO A 26 3.86 -10.06 -15.20
CA PRO A 26 2.93 -9.22 -14.44
C PRO A 26 2.10 -10.06 -13.47
N LYS A 27 2.06 -9.61 -12.22
CA LYS A 27 1.21 -10.20 -11.18
C LYS A 27 0.37 -9.12 -10.53
N THR A 28 -0.91 -9.40 -10.36
CA THR A 28 -1.83 -8.51 -9.64
C THR A 28 -1.86 -8.89 -8.17
N TYR A 29 -1.67 -7.88 -7.32
CA TYR A 29 -1.78 -7.99 -5.87
C TYR A 29 -3.02 -7.25 -5.43
N LYS A 30 -3.73 -7.80 -4.44
CA LYS A 30 -4.97 -7.23 -3.90
C LYS A 30 -4.87 -7.14 -2.38
N ILE A 31 -5.48 -6.13 -1.81
CA ILE A 31 -5.68 -5.97 -0.37
C ILE A 31 -7.14 -5.54 -0.18
N GLY A 32 -7.88 -6.27 0.64
CA GLY A 32 -9.26 -5.92 0.94
C GLY A 32 -9.40 -4.61 1.69
N ALA A 33 -10.57 -4.01 1.66
CA ALA A 33 -10.90 -2.83 2.45
C ALA A 33 -10.69 -3.10 3.96
N MET A 34 -9.97 -2.23 4.67
CA MET A 34 -9.69 -2.37 6.10
C MET A 34 -9.01 -3.70 6.51
N GLU A 35 -8.26 -4.33 5.59
CA GLU A 35 -7.54 -5.58 5.85
C GLU A 35 -6.01 -5.41 5.88
N TYR A 36 -5.34 -6.37 6.52
CA TYR A 36 -3.88 -6.51 6.55
C TYR A 36 -3.43 -7.68 5.69
N GLU A 37 -2.37 -7.48 4.89
CA GLU A 37 -1.80 -8.53 4.06
C GLU A 37 -0.26 -8.54 4.10
N TYR A 38 0.33 -9.71 3.84
CA TYR A 38 1.77 -9.95 3.99
C TYR A 38 2.49 -10.13 2.65
N PHE A 39 3.29 -9.13 2.28
CA PHE A 39 4.03 -9.09 1.01
C PHE A 39 5.54 -9.14 1.21
N GLU A 40 6.28 -9.49 0.17
CA GLU A 40 7.73 -9.28 0.17
C GLU A 40 8.05 -7.79 0.17
N PRO A 41 9.23 -7.34 0.65
CA PRO A 41 9.47 -5.92 0.93
C PRO A 41 9.37 -5.05 -0.32
N HIS A 42 9.84 -5.54 -1.46
CA HIS A 42 9.76 -4.84 -2.74
C HIS A 42 8.31 -4.74 -3.27
N ILE A 43 7.49 -5.78 -3.08
CA ILE A 43 6.07 -5.77 -3.44
C ILE A 43 5.31 -4.82 -2.50
N ALA A 44 5.58 -4.91 -1.20
CA ALA A 44 5.01 -4.06 -0.17
C ALA A 44 5.25 -2.57 -0.46
N GLU A 45 6.49 -2.21 -0.83
CA GLU A 45 6.83 -0.83 -1.20
C GLU A 45 6.05 -0.35 -2.43
N HIS A 46 5.93 -1.20 -3.45
CA HIS A 46 5.14 -0.89 -4.65
C HIS A 46 3.66 -0.69 -4.32
N ILE A 47 3.05 -1.63 -3.58
CA ILE A 47 1.65 -1.53 -3.18
C ILE A 47 1.42 -0.28 -2.33
N ALA A 48 2.24 -0.05 -1.31
CA ALA A 48 2.11 1.10 -0.42
C ALA A 48 2.24 2.44 -1.17
N LYS A 49 3.12 2.52 -2.18
CA LYS A 49 3.24 3.71 -3.03
C LYS A 49 1.94 4.00 -3.79
N HIS A 50 1.38 3.00 -4.46
CA HIS A 50 0.17 3.20 -5.25
C HIS A 50 -1.07 3.41 -4.38
N LEU A 51 -1.20 2.68 -3.27
CA LEU A 51 -2.26 2.86 -2.31
C LEU A 51 -2.20 4.25 -1.65
N ALA A 52 -1.02 4.71 -1.26
CA ALA A 52 -0.86 6.06 -0.69
C ALA A 52 -1.28 7.16 -1.67
N ASN A 53 -0.96 6.98 -2.96
CA ASN A 53 -1.39 7.92 -4.00
C ASN A 53 -2.91 7.88 -4.24
N LYS A 54 -3.55 6.70 -4.24
CA LYS A 54 -5.02 6.60 -4.31
C LYS A 54 -5.62 7.36 -3.13
N LEU A 55 -5.20 7.04 -1.91
CA LEU A 55 -5.71 7.66 -0.69
C LEU A 55 -5.50 9.16 -0.65
N LEU A 56 -4.36 9.67 -1.14
CA LEU A 56 -4.14 11.10 -1.27
C LEU A 56 -5.14 11.74 -2.25
N HIS A 57 -5.39 11.10 -3.38
CA HIS A 57 -6.33 11.57 -4.39
C HIS A 57 -7.78 11.52 -3.87
N ASP A 58 -8.16 10.43 -3.19
CA ASP A 58 -9.50 10.20 -2.61
C ASP A 58 -9.80 11.20 -1.47
N ARG A 59 -8.85 11.39 -0.54
CA ARG A 59 -8.98 12.31 0.60
C ARG A 59 -8.83 13.79 0.19
N GLY A 60 -8.36 14.05 -1.03
CA GLY A 60 -8.05 15.36 -1.56
C GLY A 60 -6.72 15.94 -1.05
N ILE A 61 -6.02 16.68 -1.91
CA ILE A 61 -4.74 17.32 -1.55
C ILE A 61 -5.01 18.48 -0.60
N LYS A 62 -4.61 18.34 0.67
CA LYS A 62 -4.76 19.39 1.70
C LYS A 62 -3.49 20.21 1.83
N ASN A 63 -3.28 21.13 0.89
CA ASN A 63 -2.21 22.13 0.87
C ASN A 63 -0.75 21.60 0.81
N ASN A 64 -0.39 20.47 1.44
CA ASN A 64 0.98 19.92 1.52
C ASN A 64 1.03 18.42 1.16
N PRO A 65 1.01 18.05 -0.14
CA PRO A 65 0.91 16.66 -0.59
C PRO A 65 2.02 15.74 -0.05
N GLU A 66 3.23 16.25 0.18
CA GLU A 66 4.34 15.46 0.72
C GLU A 66 4.13 15.05 2.18
N MET A 67 3.55 15.93 2.99
CA MET A 67 3.24 15.63 4.40
C MET A 67 2.09 14.65 4.51
N ASP A 68 1.04 14.84 3.71
CA ASP A 68 -0.11 13.94 3.63
C ASP A 68 0.32 12.53 3.20
N LEU A 69 1.14 12.42 2.15
CA LEU A 69 1.69 11.13 1.70
C LEU A 69 2.51 10.42 2.78
N LYS A 70 3.29 11.16 3.57
CA LYS A 70 4.07 10.60 4.68
C LYS A 70 3.17 10.11 5.81
N GLY A 71 2.08 10.82 6.09
CA GLY A 71 1.05 10.40 7.05
C GLY A 71 0.37 9.11 6.60
N ILE A 72 -0.14 9.11 5.37
CA ILE A 72 -0.82 7.96 4.76
C ILE A 72 0.10 6.73 4.71
N ARG A 73 1.37 6.89 4.31
CA ARG A 73 2.33 5.78 4.31
C ARG A 73 2.54 5.17 5.69
N LYS A 74 2.50 5.98 6.77
CA LYS A 74 2.60 5.44 8.14
C LYS A 74 1.35 4.64 8.53
N GLU A 75 0.17 5.04 8.07
CA GLU A 75 -1.07 4.25 8.27
C GLU A 75 -0.98 2.91 7.54
N ILE A 76 -0.48 2.90 6.31
CA ILE A 76 -0.33 1.70 5.47
C ILE A 76 0.71 0.72 6.04
N PHE A 77 1.89 1.22 6.41
CA PHE A 77 2.93 0.42 7.07
C PHE A 77 2.66 0.35 8.58
N ALA A 78 1.54 -0.23 8.97
CA ALA A 78 1.23 -0.44 10.38
C ALA A 78 2.34 -1.27 11.03
N LYS A 79 3.05 -0.69 12.01
CA LYS A 79 3.95 -1.44 12.88
C LYS A 79 3.09 -2.34 13.77
N ILE A 80 3.13 -3.65 13.52
CA ILE A 80 2.75 -4.65 14.54
C ILE A 80 3.93 -4.82 15.49
#